data_AF-A0A835VZ48-F1
#
_entry.id   AF-A0A835VZ48-F1
#
_cell.length_a   1.000
_cell.length_b   1.000
_cell.length_c   1.000
_cell.angle_alpha   90.00
_cell.angle_beta   90.00
_cell.angle_gamma   90.00
#
_symmetry.space_group_name_H-M   'P 1'
#
loop_
_entity.id
_entity.type
_entity.pdbx_description
1 polymer ?
#
loop_
_entity_poly.entity_id
_entity_poly.type
_entity_poly.pdbx_seq_one_letter_code
_entity_poly.pdbx_strand_id
1 'polypeptide(L)'
;MAAWGQGDPRWLVEHRDDGKNVNGWHWEEKDRKEWTKARLAELFSGQVLFSAPDADEGQPAELRVERLKEVTGDAAITTRKGNKRFAVFDLTISLAWEGRLAGEAGATARGEIRIEEVHSTSDEDDYVYGATADGSGAAQDKLKWLAAGPAVKAAVFATIAQVVAELKEQA
;
A
#
# COMPACT_ATOMS: atom_id res chain seq x y z
N MET A 1 -22.89 35.51 -31.31
CA MET A 1 -22.24 36.32 -30.25
C MET A 1 -23.32 36.68 -29.24
N ALA A 2 -23.12 36.42 -27.95
CA ALA A 2 -24.07 36.82 -26.91
C ALA A 2 -24.09 38.35 -26.78
N ALA A 3 -25.27 38.92 -26.52
CA ALA A 3 -25.46 40.35 -26.35
C ALA A 3 -24.82 40.82 -25.02
N TRP A 4 -24.09 41.93 -25.07
CA TRP A 4 -23.46 42.55 -23.90
C TRP A 4 -24.54 42.87 -22.83
N GLY A 5 -24.46 42.22 -21.67
CA GLY A 5 -25.38 42.43 -20.54
C GLY A 5 -26.47 41.37 -20.35
N GLN A 6 -26.59 40.37 -21.24
CA GLN A 6 -27.36 39.15 -20.96
C GLN A 6 -26.38 38.00 -20.71
N GLY A 7 -26.01 37.79 -19.45
CA GLY A 7 -25.32 36.56 -19.05
C GLY A 7 -26.21 35.36 -19.34
N ASP A 8 -25.71 34.40 -20.12
CA ASP A 8 -26.41 33.14 -20.37
C ASP A 8 -26.69 32.47 -19.01
N PRO A 9 -27.94 32.07 -18.69
CA PRO A 9 -28.25 31.41 -17.42
C PRO A 9 -27.53 30.06 -17.22
N ARG A 10 -26.88 29.51 -18.26
CA ARG A 10 -25.94 28.37 -18.12
C ARG A 10 -24.57 28.76 -17.57
N TRP A 11 -24.22 30.04 -17.60
CA TRP A 11 -22.97 30.60 -17.08
C TRP A 11 -23.24 31.36 -15.79
N LEU A 12 -23.43 30.61 -14.71
CA LEU A 12 -23.49 31.16 -13.36
C LEU A 12 -22.06 31.46 -12.87
N VAL A 13 -21.52 32.63 -13.22
CA VAL A 13 -20.32 33.17 -12.54
C VAL A 13 -20.80 34.12 -11.45
N GLU A 14 -21.51 33.59 -10.46
CA GLU A 14 -21.71 34.29 -9.19
C GLU A 14 -20.47 34.10 -8.33
N HIS A 15 -19.78 35.20 -8.02
CA HIS A 15 -18.81 35.25 -6.93
C HIS A 15 -19.58 34.95 -5.63
N ARG A 16 -19.43 33.74 -5.11
CA ARG A 16 -19.95 33.37 -3.79
C ARG A 16 -18.85 33.54 -2.75
N ASP A 17 -19.14 34.24 -1.66
CA ASP A 17 -18.24 34.41 -0.51
C ASP A 17 -17.99 33.11 0.27
N ASP A 18 -18.68 32.00 -0.06
CA ASP A 18 -18.57 30.73 0.65
C ASP A 18 -17.37 29.86 0.25
N GLY A 19 -16.58 30.28 -0.75
CA GLY A 19 -15.31 29.65 -1.13
C GLY A 19 -15.40 28.18 -1.57
N LYS A 20 -16.61 27.68 -1.85
CA LYS A 20 -16.83 26.27 -2.18
C LYS A 20 -16.38 25.97 -3.60
N ASN A 21 -15.77 24.80 -3.80
CA ASN A 21 -15.39 24.28 -5.12
C ASN A 21 -16.63 23.82 -5.91
N VAL A 22 -17.45 24.78 -6.35
CA VAL A 22 -18.67 24.49 -7.10
C VAL A 22 -18.31 23.83 -8.42
N ASN A 23 -18.90 22.67 -8.69
CA ASN A 23 -18.68 21.84 -9.88
C ASN A 23 -17.25 21.26 -10.05
N GLY A 24 -16.36 21.34 -9.04
CA GLY A 24 -15.05 20.67 -9.08
C GLY A 24 -14.09 21.24 -10.15
N TRP A 25 -14.13 22.56 -10.36
CA TRP A 25 -13.28 23.28 -11.32
C TRP A 25 -12.02 23.85 -10.70
N HIS A 26 -12.03 24.13 -9.40
CA HIS A 26 -10.82 24.46 -8.67
C HIS A 26 -10.13 23.16 -8.26
N TRP A 27 -8.81 23.14 -8.34
CA TRP A 27 -8.02 22.03 -7.83
C TRP A 27 -8.29 21.88 -6.33
N GLU A 28 -8.67 20.69 -5.90
CA GLU A 28 -8.77 20.32 -4.49
C GLU A 28 -7.97 19.05 -4.29
N GLU A 29 -7.17 19.02 -3.24
CA GLU A 29 -6.36 17.88 -2.85
C GLU A 29 -6.69 17.50 -1.42
N LYS A 30 -7.05 16.24 -1.22
CA LYS A 30 -7.34 15.67 0.08
C LYS A 30 -6.29 14.62 0.43
N ASP A 31 -5.50 14.91 1.45
CA ASP A 31 -4.54 13.97 2.01
C ASP A 31 -5.24 12.68 2.47
N ARG A 32 -4.64 11.53 2.10
CA ARG A 32 -5.05 10.18 2.47
C ARG A 32 -3.90 9.36 3.05
N LYS A 33 -2.75 9.95 3.32
CA LYS A 33 -1.56 9.26 3.85
C LYS A 33 -1.84 8.54 5.15
N GLU A 34 -2.47 9.21 6.11
CA GLU A 34 -2.78 8.61 7.41
C GLU A 34 -3.79 7.47 7.29
N TRP A 35 -4.79 7.62 6.40
CA TRP A 35 -5.73 6.54 6.11
C TRP A 35 -5.02 5.33 5.49
N THR A 36 -4.18 5.56 4.48
CA THR A 36 -3.43 4.48 3.79
C THR A 36 -2.52 3.75 4.77
N LYS A 37 -1.78 4.48 5.61
CA LYS A 37 -0.91 3.90 6.64
C LYS A 37 -1.70 3.07 7.65
N ALA A 38 -2.82 3.59 8.15
CA ALA A 38 -3.66 2.86 9.10
C ALA A 38 -4.25 1.59 8.46
N ARG A 39 -4.68 1.67 7.20
CA ARG A 39 -5.26 0.52 6.50
C ARG A 39 -4.23 -0.56 6.18
N LEU A 40 -3.02 -0.18 5.74
CA LEU A 40 -1.90 -1.11 5.59
C LEU A 40 -1.56 -1.77 6.93
N ALA A 41 -1.53 -1.00 8.02
CA ALA A 41 -1.23 -1.55 9.35
C ALA A 41 -2.28 -2.58 9.79
N GLU A 42 -3.57 -2.30 9.56
CA GLU A 42 -4.68 -3.20 9.87
C GLU A 42 -4.57 -4.52 9.10
N LEU A 43 -4.37 -4.46 7.78
CA LEU A 43 -4.35 -5.67 6.94
C LEU A 43 -3.09 -6.49 7.13
N PHE A 44 -1.94 -5.85 7.34
CA PHE A 44 -0.68 -6.57 7.51
C PHE A 44 -0.46 -7.10 8.92
N SER A 45 -0.97 -6.43 9.96
CA SER A 45 -0.68 -6.85 11.34
C SER A 45 -1.19 -8.26 11.64
N GLY A 46 -0.27 -9.21 11.85
CA GLY A 46 -0.59 -10.60 12.11
C GLY A 46 -0.96 -11.42 10.87
N GLN A 47 -0.85 -10.85 9.66
CA GLN A 47 -1.11 -11.57 8.42
C GLN A 47 -0.10 -12.72 8.25
N VAL A 48 -0.60 -13.93 8.04
CA VAL A 48 0.22 -15.08 7.66
C VAL A 48 0.46 -15.00 6.15
N LEU A 49 1.73 -14.81 5.75
CA LEU A 49 2.13 -14.71 4.34
C LEU A 49 2.44 -16.08 3.74
N PHE A 50 2.80 -17.05 4.58
CA PHE A 50 3.08 -18.42 4.17
C PHE A 50 2.81 -19.37 5.34
N SER A 51 2.20 -20.52 5.06
CA SER A 51 2.02 -21.60 6.04
C SER A 51 2.13 -22.95 5.34
N ALA A 52 2.97 -23.82 5.89
CA ALA A 52 3.16 -25.21 5.49
C ALA A 52 3.29 -26.06 6.77
N PRO A 53 2.17 -26.36 7.45
CA PRO A 53 2.18 -27.03 8.75
C PRO A 53 2.74 -28.46 8.68
N ASP A 54 2.64 -29.11 7.52
CA ASP A 54 3.10 -30.49 7.29
C ASP A 54 4.52 -30.57 6.69
N ALA A 55 5.32 -29.50 6.82
CA ALA A 55 6.69 -29.47 6.29
C ALA A 55 7.66 -30.28 7.17
N ASP A 56 8.64 -30.95 6.55
CA ASP A 56 9.65 -31.74 7.27
C ASP A 56 10.61 -30.88 8.10
N GLU A 57 11.38 -31.51 8.99
CA GLU A 57 12.36 -30.84 9.85
C GLU A 57 13.32 -29.95 9.04
N GLY A 58 13.43 -28.69 9.46
CA GLY A 58 14.29 -27.70 8.81
C GLY A 58 13.69 -27.04 7.56
N GLN A 59 12.44 -27.32 7.19
CA GLN A 59 11.68 -26.53 6.22
C GLN A 59 10.92 -25.39 6.92
N PRO A 60 10.58 -24.28 6.23
CA PRO A 60 9.73 -23.26 6.81
C PRO A 60 8.32 -23.79 7.11
N ALA A 61 7.85 -23.63 8.34
CA ALA A 61 6.49 -23.95 8.74
C ALA A 61 5.55 -22.76 8.55
N GLU A 62 6.01 -21.56 8.89
CA GLU A 62 5.18 -20.35 8.85
C GLU A 62 6.03 -19.10 8.67
N LEU A 63 5.50 -18.13 7.92
CA LEU A 63 6.00 -16.76 7.88
C LEU A 63 4.81 -15.81 8.03
N ARG A 64 4.91 -14.87 8.97
CA ARG A 64 3.88 -13.88 9.26
C ARG A 64 4.47 -12.49 9.41
N VAL A 65 3.65 -11.49 9.16
CA VAL A 65 3.99 -10.10 9.45
C VAL A 65 3.75 -9.82 10.93
N GLU A 66 4.80 -9.39 11.61
CA GLU A 66 4.70 -8.93 13.00
C GLU A 66 3.98 -7.58 13.05
N ARG A 67 4.41 -6.63 12.21
CA ARG A 67 3.83 -5.29 12.11
C ARG A 67 4.30 -4.52 10.88
N LEU A 68 3.53 -3.51 10.51
CA LEU A 68 3.98 -2.42 9.63
C LEU A 68 5.03 -1.57 10.37
N LYS A 69 6.26 -1.53 9.84
CA LYS A 69 7.37 -0.78 10.45
C LYS A 69 7.32 0.69 10.05
N GLU A 70 7.19 0.96 8.76
CA GLU A 70 7.18 2.32 8.24
C GLU A 70 6.43 2.38 6.90
N VAL A 71 5.79 3.52 6.64
CA VAL A 71 5.29 3.91 5.32
C VAL A 71 5.78 5.32 5.06
N THR A 72 6.63 5.49 4.05
CA THR A 72 7.10 6.80 3.58
C THR A 72 6.45 7.15 2.24
N GLY A 73 6.51 8.43 1.88
CA GLY A 73 5.85 8.97 0.69
C GLY A 73 4.51 9.64 0.99
N ASP A 74 3.65 9.73 -0.01
CA ASP A 74 2.39 10.47 -0.01
C ASP A 74 1.25 9.70 -0.68
N ALA A 75 0.04 10.00 -0.24
CA ALA A 75 -1.19 9.50 -0.83
C ALA A 75 -2.25 10.60 -0.71
N ALA A 76 -2.85 10.98 -1.81
CA ALA A 76 -3.87 12.02 -1.87
C ALA A 76 -4.93 11.71 -2.93
N ILE A 77 -6.10 12.31 -2.75
CA ILE A 77 -7.15 12.30 -3.76
C ILE A 77 -7.27 13.71 -4.32
N THR A 78 -7.11 13.82 -5.63
CA THR A 78 -7.13 15.10 -6.34
C THR A 78 -8.41 15.22 -7.15
N THR A 79 -9.10 16.36 -7.02
CA THR A 79 -10.35 16.66 -7.75
C THR A 79 -10.05 17.69 -8.83
N ARG A 80 -10.34 17.36 -10.10
CA ARG A 80 -10.17 18.28 -11.24
C ARG A 80 -11.18 18.04 -12.36
N LYS A 81 -11.24 18.97 -13.32
CA LYS A 81 -11.95 18.81 -14.61
C LYS A 81 -13.40 18.34 -14.46
N GLY A 82 -14.18 18.99 -13.58
CA GLY A 82 -15.59 18.66 -13.40
C GLY A 82 -15.80 17.48 -12.44
N ASN A 83 -15.21 17.57 -11.24
CA ASN A 83 -15.37 16.58 -10.16
C ASN A 83 -14.79 15.19 -10.44
N LYS A 84 -13.85 15.07 -11.40
CA LYS A 84 -13.09 13.83 -11.59
C LYS A 84 -12.07 13.72 -10.48
N ARG A 85 -12.12 12.62 -9.74
CA ARG A 85 -11.24 12.34 -8.61
C ARG A 85 -10.20 11.31 -9.01
N PHE A 86 -8.94 11.57 -8.65
CA PHE A 86 -7.81 10.69 -8.95
C PHE A 86 -7.05 10.42 -7.66
N ALA A 87 -6.87 9.13 -7.34
CA ALA A 87 -5.92 8.73 -6.32
C ALA A 87 -4.50 8.89 -6.88
N VAL A 88 -3.70 9.76 -6.25
CA VAL A 88 -2.29 9.97 -6.54
C VAL A 88 -1.54 9.50 -5.30
N PHE A 89 -0.56 8.63 -5.48
CA PHE A 89 0.23 8.10 -4.40
C PHE A 89 1.62 7.74 -4.90
N ASP A 90 2.57 7.78 -3.98
CA ASP A 90 3.94 7.31 -4.10
C ASP A 90 4.33 6.82 -2.70
N LEU A 91 4.54 5.52 -2.56
CA LEU A 91 4.68 4.84 -1.28
C LEU A 91 5.92 3.96 -1.29
N THR A 92 6.62 3.97 -0.15
CA THR A 92 7.58 2.93 0.21
C THR A 92 7.13 2.32 1.53
N ILE A 93 7.02 0.99 1.55
CA ILE A 93 6.41 0.22 2.63
C ILE A 93 7.46 -0.71 3.22
N SER A 94 7.68 -0.61 4.53
CA SER A 94 8.57 -1.49 5.31
C SER A 94 7.75 -2.31 6.30
N LEU A 95 7.89 -3.63 6.25
CA LEU A 95 7.19 -4.62 7.07
C LEU A 95 8.21 -5.39 7.92
N ALA A 96 7.93 -5.56 9.21
CA ALA A 96 8.68 -6.50 10.05
C ALA A 96 8.02 -7.88 9.97
N TRP A 97 8.78 -8.91 9.65
CA TRP A 97 8.27 -10.28 9.57
C TRP A 97 8.95 -11.19 10.61
N GLU A 98 8.22 -12.21 11.04
CA GLU A 98 8.77 -13.33 11.80
C GLU A 98 8.41 -14.66 11.12
N GLY A 99 9.35 -15.60 11.16
CA GLY A 99 9.21 -16.91 10.55
C GLY A 99 9.70 -18.01 11.47
N ARG A 100 9.14 -19.20 11.27
CA ARG A 100 9.45 -20.40 12.04
C ARG A 100 9.72 -21.58 11.12
N LEU A 101 10.74 -22.37 11.44
CA LEU A 101 11.00 -23.66 10.81
C LEU A 101 10.20 -24.79 11.50
N ALA A 102 9.81 -25.79 10.72
CA ALA A 102 9.25 -27.05 11.19
C ALA A 102 10.30 -27.90 11.93
N GLY A 103 9.85 -28.70 12.91
CA GLY A 103 10.68 -29.57 13.75
C GLY A 103 10.52 -29.32 15.27
N GLU A 104 11.04 -30.23 16.09
CA GLU A 104 10.88 -30.21 17.56
C GLU A 104 11.49 -28.96 18.23
N ALA A 105 12.55 -28.39 17.65
CA ALA A 105 13.23 -27.20 18.19
C ALA A 105 12.65 -25.86 17.69
N GLY A 106 11.81 -25.86 16.65
CA GLY A 106 11.06 -24.68 16.19
C GLY A 106 11.88 -23.40 16.01
N ALA A 107 13.05 -23.47 15.36
CA ALA A 107 13.92 -22.31 15.18
C ALA A 107 13.19 -21.14 14.49
N THR A 108 13.37 -19.94 15.02
CA THR A 108 12.71 -18.71 14.53
C THR A 108 13.72 -17.72 13.97
N ALA A 109 13.32 -16.97 12.94
CA ALA A 109 14.05 -15.81 12.47
C ALA A 109 13.10 -14.62 12.28
N ARG A 110 13.67 -13.41 12.29
CA ARG A 110 12.97 -12.16 12.03
C ARG A 110 13.69 -11.39 10.94
N GLY A 111 13.02 -10.42 10.35
CA GLY A 111 13.64 -9.53 9.39
C GLY A 111 12.70 -8.47 8.86
N GLU A 112 13.10 -7.86 7.74
CA GLU A 112 12.35 -6.81 7.09
C GLU A 112 12.01 -7.19 5.65
N ILE A 113 10.79 -6.87 5.22
CA ILE A 113 10.40 -6.81 3.82
C ILE A 113 10.20 -5.34 3.48
N ARG A 114 10.80 -4.88 2.38
CA ARG A 114 10.72 -3.51 1.90
C ARG A 114 10.22 -3.52 0.46
N ILE A 115 9.18 -2.72 0.19
CA ILE A 115 8.58 -2.54 -1.13
C ILE A 115 8.69 -1.07 -1.48
N GLU A 116 9.37 -0.77 -2.58
CA GLU A 116 9.57 0.58 -3.10
C GLU A 116 8.88 0.71 -4.47
N GLU A 117 8.81 1.93 -4.99
CA GLU A 117 8.19 2.26 -6.28
C GLU A 117 6.68 1.89 -6.34
N VAL A 118 5.97 1.98 -5.21
CA VAL A 118 4.50 1.79 -5.18
C VAL A 118 3.83 3.12 -5.45
N HIS A 119 3.66 3.46 -6.73
CA HIS A 119 3.07 4.75 -7.15
C HIS A 119 1.83 4.61 -8.05
N SER A 120 1.12 5.71 -8.25
CA SER A 120 -0.18 5.72 -8.95
C SER A 120 -0.13 5.33 -10.44
N THR A 121 1.07 5.24 -11.01
CA THR A 121 1.31 4.85 -12.42
C THR A 121 2.14 3.58 -12.57
N SER A 122 2.58 2.98 -11.46
CA SER A 122 3.26 1.68 -11.45
C SER A 122 2.24 0.55 -11.39
N ASP A 123 2.58 -0.56 -12.02
CA ASP A 123 1.91 -1.85 -11.84
C ASP A 123 2.77 -2.77 -10.96
N GLU A 124 2.28 -3.96 -10.61
CA GLU A 124 2.97 -4.90 -9.71
C GLU A 124 4.37 -5.32 -10.22
N ASP A 125 4.59 -5.26 -11.53
CA ASP A 125 5.87 -5.57 -12.18
C ASP A 125 6.93 -4.49 -11.97
N ASP A 126 6.52 -3.25 -11.65
CA ASP A 126 7.43 -2.13 -11.40
C ASP A 126 7.94 -2.08 -9.95
N TYR A 127 7.26 -2.78 -9.03
CA TYR A 127 7.58 -2.74 -7.60
C TYR A 127 8.97 -3.31 -7.30
N VAL A 128 9.76 -2.58 -6.53
CA VAL A 128 11.07 -3.04 -6.07
C VAL A 128 10.91 -3.74 -4.72
N TYR A 129 10.99 -5.08 -4.73
CA TYR A 129 10.84 -5.91 -3.53
C TYR A 129 12.19 -6.37 -2.97
N GLY A 130 12.44 -6.08 -1.70
CA GLY A 130 13.59 -6.57 -0.93
C GLY A 130 13.17 -7.31 0.34
N ALA A 131 13.89 -8.37 0.70
CA ALA A 131 13.74 -9.05 1.98
C ALA A 131 15.09 -9.30 2.66
N THR A 132 15.15 -9.06 3.96
CA THR A 132 16.32 -9.27 4.82
C THR A 132 15.93 -10.14 6.01
N ALA A 133 16.93 -10.75 6.66
CA ALA A 133 16.78 -11.43 7.93
C ALA A 133 17.83 -10.90 8.92
N ASP A 134 17.46 -10.83 10.19
CA ASP A 134 18.30 -10.38 11.28
C ASP A 134 19.22 -11.52 11.74
N GLY A 135 20.53 -11.23 11.80
CA GLY A 135 21.56 -12.19 12.18
C GLY A 135 22.02 -13.09 11.04
N SER A 136 22.74 -14.15 11.38
CA SER A 136 23.29 -15.10 10.43
C SER A 136 23.11 -16.53 10.93
N GLY A 137 22.77 -17.44 10.01
CA GLY A 137 22.55 -18.85 10.33
C GLY A 137 21.63 -19.53 9.32
N ALA A 138 21.62 -20.86 9.34
CA ALA A 138 20.86 -21.66 8.38
C ALA A 138 19.35 -21.39 8.44
N ALA A 139 18.80 -21.05 9.61
CA ALA A 139 17.39 -20.71 9.75
C ALA A 139 17.06 -19.34 9.15
N GLN A 140 17.93 -18.35 9.39
CA GLN A 140 17.83 -17.00 8.84
C GLN A 140 17.92 -17.04 7.31
N ASP A 141 18.89 -17.76 6.75
CA ASP A 141 19.08 -17.87 5.30
C ASP A 141 17.87 -18.52 4.62
N LYS A 142 17.35 -19.60 5.21
CA LYS A 142 16.15 -20.29 4.71
C LYS A 142 14.90 -19.42 4.76
N LEU A 143 14.64 -18.78 5.91
CA LEU A 143 13.46 -17.94 6.08
C LEU A 143 13.55 -16.65 5.24
N LYS A 144 14.75 -16.08 5.08
CA LYS A 144 15.00 -14.97 4.14
C LYS A 144 14.71 -15.39 2.70
N TRP A 145 15.17 -16.57 2.29
CA TRP A 145 14.90 -17.07 0.94
C TRP A 145 13.41 -17.27 0.70
N LEU A 146 12.68 -17.80 1.69
CA LEU A 146 11.22 -17.90 1.64
C LEU A 146 10.57 -16.50 1.57
N ALA A 147 10.99 -15.56 2.40
CA ALA A 147 10.49 -14.18 2.42
C ALA A 147 10.70 -13.48 1.06
N ALA A 148 11.80 -13.80 0.36
CA ALA A 148 12.09 -13.33 -0.99
C ALA A 148 11.36 -14.11 -2.11
N GLY A 149 10.68 -15.20 -1.75
CA GLY A 149 10.03 -16.12 -2.66
C GLY A 149 8.72 -15.59 -3.26
N PRO A 150 8.26 -16.18 -4.37
CA PRO A 150 7.10 -15.70 -5.12
C PRO A 150 5.79 -15.78 -4.34
N ALA A 151 5.60 -16.79 -3.49
CA ALA A 151 4.37 -16.94 -2.70
C ALA A 151 4.19 -15.79 -1.70
N VAL A 152 5.26 -15.44 -0.98
CA VAL A 152 5.24 -14.32 -0.01
C VAL A 152 5.08 -12.99 -0.73
N LYS A 153 5.81 -12.79 -1.84
CA LYS A 153 5.66 -11.60 -2.69
C LYS A 153 4.22 -11.41 -3.16
N ALA A 154 3.61 -12.46 -3.70
CA ALA A 154 2.22 -12.41 -4.17
C ALA A 154 1.23 -12.07 -3.04
N ALA A 155 1.42 -12.65 -1.84
CA ALA A 155 0.57 -12.34 -0.69
C ALA A 155 0.71 -10.87 -0.25
N VAL A 156 1.93 -10.33 -0.22
CA VAL A 156 2.19 -8.92 0.10
C VAL A 156 1.57 -8.00 -0.96
N PHE A 157 1.78 -8.30 -2.24
CA PHE A 157 1.26 -7.50 -3.34
C PHE A 157 -0.26 -7.52 -3.40
N ALA A 158 -0.90 -8.66 -3.14
CA ALA A 158 -2.35 -8.75 -3.03
C ALA A 158 -2.92 -7.83 -1.94
N THR A 159 -2.27 -7.78 -0.77
CA THR A 159 -2.67 -6.84 0.31
C THR A 159 -2.49 -5.38 -0.13
N ILE A 160 -1.36 -5.03 -0.78
CA ILE A 160 -1.13 -3.67 -1.29
C ILE A 160 -2.18 -3.30 -2.35
N ALA A 161 -2.45 -4.21 -3.30
CA ALA A 161 -3.44 -4.03 -4.35
C ALA A 161 -4.84 -3.80 -3.78
N GLN A 162 -5.21 -4.50 -2.71
CA GLN A 162 -6.46 -4.26 -1.99
C GLN A 162 -6.52 -2.82 -1.45
N VAL A 163 -5.48 -2.35 -0.75
CA VAL A 163 -5.46 -0.98 -0.21
C VAL A 163 -5.50 0.08 -1.31
N VAL A 164 -4.77 -0.15 -2.41
CA VAL A 164 -4.78 0.75 -3.57
C VAL A 164 -6.17 0.79 -4.22
N ALA A 165 -6.87 -0.34 -4.33
CA ALA A 165 -8.24 -0.39 -4.82
C ALA A 165 -9.19 0.41 -3.91
N GLU A 166 -9.13 0.19 -2.60
CA GLU A 166 -9.93 0.94 -1.61
C GLU A 166 -9.61 2.45 -1.60
N LEU A 167 -8.36 2.83 -1.88
CA LEU A 167 -7.96 4.24 -2.05
C LEU A 167 -8.60 4.84 -3.32
N LYS A 168 -8.58 4.09 -4.42
CA LYS A 168 -9.19 4.49 -5.70
C LYS A 168 -10.71 4.60 -5.61
N GLU A 169 -11.38 3.76 -4.81
CA GLU A 169 -12.83 3.84 -4.57
C GLU A 169 -13.25 5.10 -3.79
N GLN A 170 -12.35 5.66 -2.98
CA GLN A 170 -12.60 6.91 -2.27
C GLN A 170 -12.45 8.15 -3.15
N ALA A 171 -11.86 8.00 -4.35
CA ALA A 171 -11.72 9.05 -5.34
C ALA A 171 -13.05 9.18 -6.10
#